data_AF-A0A060UTX4-F1
#
_entry.id   AF-A0A060UTX4-F1
#
_cell.length_a   1.000
_cell.length_b   1.000
_cell.length_c   1.000
_cell.angle_alpha   90.00
_cell.angle_beta   90.00
_cell.angle_gamma   90.00
#
_symmetry.space_group_name_H-M   'P 1'
#
loop_
_entity.id
_entity.type
_entity.pdbx_description
1 polymer ?
#
loop_
_entity_poly.entity_id
_entity_poly.type
_entity_poly.pdbx_seq_one_letter_code
_entity_poly.pdbx_strand_id
1 'polypeptide(L)'
;MRLHSTIESATAGEVTLLAIVECFVSVFIYIIIALHFKTFVFYYTAIALAPLTLLRTDRSSAMAWSFGYTTRLALSGGGLKILMFILFWFVLIPAIRLVTIFQDAFTHPIDVLKSMPDNWRRQALCTDIFYPPEMFPLENKFVRQNPFGVHLPTFSAAVTAFRKFTAQNRGSVLGRMLSYLIFIVFLYPYLLSVIYRVTFKATSIVYLPFSWATSVRFFFAECWPFQAKRILEGKLEALRRKVSHFLALVFAFKFLLIYNLISPAVVISKIGSEKFAKIFILNNFWPLWQDILLVNVVITYCLYWMADVAMAMEGKLTDSKRKMAENVFISIKLFRSYSSISIIIYLFIINIGFLTGY
;
A
#
# COMPACT_ATOMS: atom_id res chain seq x y z
N MET A 1 -8.21 -0.70 -16.55
CA MET A 1 -7.76 0.13 -15.42
C MET A 1 -8.70 1.31 -15.37
N ARG A 2 -9.18 1.74 -14.20
CA ARG A 2 -10.02 2.95 -14.11
C ARG A 2 -9.15 4.19 -14.10
N LEU A 3 -9.70 5.34 -14.49
CA LEU A 3 -8.99 6.62 -14.41
C LEU A 3 -8.83 7.06 -12.95
N HIS A 4 -9.93 7.08 -12.18
CA HIS A 4 -9.96 7.44 -10.77
C HIS A 4 -10.70 6.38 -9.94
N SER A 5 -10.56 6.47 -8.62
CA SER A 5 -11.15 5.56 -7.66
C SER A 5 -12.55 6.00 -7.25
N THR A 6 -13.43 5.02 -7.06
CA THR A 6 -14.67 5.16 -6.30
C THR A 6 -14.59 4.25 -5.08
N ILE A 7 -15.52 4.40 -4.14
CA ILE A 7 -15.54 3.52 -2.97
C ILE A 7 -15.74 2.06 -3.40
N GLU A 8 -16.64 1.81 -4.35
CA GLU A 8 -16.87 0.49 -4.96
C GLU A 8 -15.57 -0.07 -5.55
N SER A 9 -14.90 0.70 -6.41
CA SER A 9 -13.73 0.20 -7.14
C SER A 9 -12.57 -0.09 -6.20
N ALA A 10 -12.33 0.78 -5.21
CA ALA A 10 -11.27 0.58 -4.23
C ALA A 10 -11.53 -0.62 -3.32
N THR A 11 -12.80 -0.84 -2.92
CA THR A 11 -13.18 -2.04 -2.13
C THR A 11 -13.08 -3.33 -2.95
N ALA A 12 -13.36 -3.28 -4.26
CA ALA A 12 -13.17 -4.39 -5.19
C ALA A 12 -11.69 -4.65 -5.54
N GLY A 13 -10.76 -3.79 -5.10
CA GLY A 13 -9.34 -3.91 -5.43
C GLY A 13 -9.01 -3.58 -6.89
N GLU A 14 -9.85 -2.76 -7.54
CA GLU A 14 -9.60 -2.31 -8.90
C GLU A 14 -8.48 -1.24 -8.93
N VAL A 15 -7.45 -1.51 -9.74
CA VAL A 15 -6.33 -0.59 -9.93
C VAL A 15 -6.77 0.66 -10.70
N THR A 16 -6.34 1.83 -10.21
CA THR A 16 -6.58 3.13 -10.86
C THR A 16 -5.29 3.74 -11.40
N LEU A 17 -5.39 4.37 -12.56
CA LEU A 17 -4.27 5.04 -13.21
C LEU A 17 -3.78 6.22 -12.35
N LEU A 18 -4.72 7.00 -11.80
CA LEU A 18 -4.40 8.13 -10.94
C LEU A 18 -3.63 7.71 -9.69
N ALA A 19 -3.98 6.58 -9.06
CA ALA A 19 -3.24 6.08 -7.90
C ALA A 19 -1.77 5.75 -8.24
N ILE A 20 -1.51 5.21 -9.43
CA ILE A 20 -0.15 4.94 -9.93
C ILE A 20 0.61 6.24 -10.17
N VAL A 21 -0.01 7.23 -10.81
CA VAL A 21 0.59 8.55 -11.05
C VAL A 21 0.94 9.21 -9.72
N GLU A 22 0.04 9.16 -8.73
CA GLU A 22 0.29 9.67 -7.39
C GLU A 22 1.47 8.97 -6.69
N CYS A 23 1.70 7.67 -6.93
CA CYS A 23 2.90 6.99 -6.42
C CYS A 23 4.17 7.62 -6.97
N PHE A 24 4.25 7.84 -8.29
CA PHE A 24 5.42 8.48 -8.89
C PHE A 24 5.61 9.92 -8.42
N VAL A 25 4.53 10.69 -8.33
CA VAL A 25 4.56 12.07 -7.81
C VAL A 25 5.02 12.09 -6.36
N SER A 26 4.53 11.17 -5.53
CA SER A 26 4.90 11.09 -4.11
C SER A 26 6.39 10.75 -3.93
N VAL A 27 6.91 9.81 -4.73
CA VAL A 27 8.35 9.49 -4.74
C VAL A 27 9.17 10.72 -5.14
N PHE A 28 8.75 11.43 -6.19
CA PHE A 28 9.43 12.64 -6.65
C PHE A 28 9.44 13.76 -5.59
N ILE A 29 8.31 13.97 -4.89
CA ILE A 29 8.23 14.90 -3.76
C ILE A 29 9.26 14.54 -2.69
N TYR A 30 9.37 13.27 -2.30
CA TYR A 30 10.34 12.83 -1.31
C TYR A 30 11.79 12.98 -1.78
N ILE A 31 12.07 12.77 -3.06
CA ILE A 31 13.39 13.04 -3.66
C ILE A 31 13.71 14.54 -3.57
N ILE A 32 12.76 15.42 -3.94
CA ILE A 32 12.94 16.87 -3.83
C ILE A 32 13.23 17.27 -2.38
N ILE A 33 12.42 16.79 -1.43
CA ILE A 33 12.62 17.05 0.00
C ILE A 33 14.01 16.60 0.44
N ALA A 34 14.42 15.39 0.04
CA ALA A 34 15.72 14.85 0.42
C ALA A 34 16.89 15.66 -0.17
N LEU A 35 16.76 16.13 -1.41
CA LEU A 35 17.76 17.00 -2.05
C LEU A 35 17.80 18.38 -1.40
N HIS A 36 16.63 18.97 -1.10
CA HIS A 36 16.49 20.30 -0.50
C HIS A 36 17.10 20.35 0.91
N PHE A 37 16.74 19.39 1.77
CA PHE A 37 17.27 19.30 3.13
C PHE A 37 18.62 18.56 3.21
N LYS A 38 19.16 18.10 2.07
CA LYS A 38 20.40 17.31 1.96
C LYS A 38 20.41 16.05 2.86
N THR A 39 19.24 15.50 3.16
CA THR A 39 19.09 14.32 4.04
C THR A 39 17.98 13.40 3.54
N PHE A 40 18.26 12.09 3.51
CA PHE A 40 17.27 11.06 3.17
C PHE A 40 16.54 10.50 4.40
N VAL A 41 16.83 11.03 5.61
CA VAL A 41 16.25 10.54 6.87
C VAL A 41 14.73 10.49 6.81
N PHE A 42 14.06 11.53 6.31
CA PHE A 42 12.59 11.54 6.19
C PHE A 42 12.05 10.40 5.30
N TYR A 43 12.77 10.06 4.23
CA TYR A 43 12.37 8.96 3.35
C TYR A 43 12.61 7.60 4.02
N TYR A 44 13.74 7.40 4.68
CA TYR A 44 14.01 6.17 5.43
C TYR A 44 13.05 5.98 6.62
N THR A 45 12.72 7.04 7.34
CA THR A 45 11.69 7.01 8.39
C THR A 45 10.33 6.62 7.80
N ALA A 46 9.95 7.21 6.66
CA ALA A 46 8.72 6.81 5.97
C ALA A 46 8.72 5.32 5.59
N ILE A 47 9.83 4.84 5.01
CA ILE A 47 9.99 3.43 4.65
C ILE A 47 9.85 2.56 5.90
N ALA A 48 10.58 2.84 6.98
CA ALA A 48 10.52 2.05 8.21
C ALA A 48 9.13 2.04 8.86
N LEU A 49 8.37 3.14 8.78
CA LEU A 49 7.03 3.22 9.35
C LEU A 49 5.94 2.62 8.45
N ALA A 50 6.15 2.53 7.13
CA ALA A 50 5.14 2.04 6.20
C ALA A 50 4.61 0.63 6.52
N PRO A 51 5.43 -0.36 6.95
CA PRO A 51 4.94 -1.67 7.37
C PRO A 51 3.90 -1.62 8.48
N LEU A 52 4.03 -0.74 9.48
CA LEU A 52 3.04 -0.60 10.57
C LEU A 52 1.65 -0.30 10.03
N THR A 53 1.60 0.41 8.91
CA THR A 53 0.36 0.79 8.24
C THR A 53 -0.26 -0.35 7.41
N LEU A 54 0.53 -1.38 7.12
CA LEU A 54 0.17 -2.58 6.38
C LEU A 54 -0.29 -3.72 7.29
N LEU A 55 0.03 -3.67 8.59
CA LEU A 55 -0.32 -4.70 9.58
C LEU A 55 -1.82 -4.79 9.91
N ARG A 56 -2.67 -4.00 9.24
CA ARG A 56 -4.10 -3.96 9.54
C ARG A 56 -4.84 -5.18 8.98
N THR A 57 -5.83 -5.70 9.68
CA THR A 57 -6.75 -6.73 9.18
C THR A 57 -8.18 -6.21 9.22
N ASP A 58 -9.10 -6.95 8.60
CA ASP A 58 -10.54 -6.70 8.77
C ASP A 58 -10.95 -6.76 10.25
N ARG A 59 -10.32 -7.65 11.04
CA ARG A 59 -10.59 -7.82 12.48
C ARG A 59 -10.12 -6.64 13.31
N SER A 60 -8.85 -6.23 13.20
CA SER A 60 -8.33 -5.06 13.93
C SER A 60 -9.07 -3.79 13.54
N SER A 61 -9.46 -3.65 12.28
CA SER A 61 -10.29 -2.53 11.81
C SER A 61 -11.69 -2.55 12.42
N ALA A 62 -12.33 -3.71 12.51
CA ALA A 62 -13.64 -3.88 13.15
C ALA A 62 -13.57 -3.60 14.67
N MET A 63 -12.50 -4.06 15.35
CA MET A 63 -12.26 -3.75 16.76
C MET A 63 -12.04 -2.26 16.99
N ALA A 64 -11.21 -1.61 16.17
CA ALA A 64 -10.99 -0.17 16.27
C ALA A 64 -12.30 0.63 16.08
N TRP A 65 -13.15 0.15 15.16
CA TRP A 65 -14.47 0.71 14.90
C TRP A 65 -15.43 0.53 16.08
N SER A 66 -15.49 -0.67 16.69
CA SER A 66 -16.34 -0.92 17.86
C SER A 66 -15.89 -0.14 19.09
N PHE A 67 -14.58 -0.05 19.35
CA PHE A 67 -14.03 0.78 20.43
C PHE A 67 -14.29 2.27 20.20
N GLY A 68 -14.07 2.76 18.98
CA GLY A 68 -14.39 4.15 18.63
C GLY A 68 -15.88 4.45 18.86
N TYR A 69 -16.76 3.51 18.55
CA TYR A 69 -18.19 3.66 18.79
C TYR A 69 -18.56 3.71 20.28
N THR A 70 -18.10 2.73 21.08
CA THR A 70 -18.43 2.68 22.52
C THR A 70 -17.93 3.90 23.25
N THR A 71 -16.71 4.35 22.95
CA THR A 71 -16.17 5.56 23.56
C THR A 71 -16.94 6.81 23.13
N ARG A 72 -17.35 6.90 21.85
CA ARG A 72 -18.19 8.03 21.40
C ARG A 72 -19.52 8.08 22.16
N LEU A 73 -20.19 6.94 22.35
CA LEU A 73 -21.44 6.88 23.12
C LEU A 73 -21.22 7.36 24.55
N ALA A 74 -20.16 6.88 25.21
CA ALA A 74 -19.81 7.30 26.57
C ALA A 74 -19.57 8.82 26.67
N LEU A 75 -18.94 9.42 25.65
CA LEU A 75 -18.65 10.85 25.60
C LEU A 75 -19.85 11.72 25.19
N SER A 76 -20.91 11.12 24.64
CA SER A 76 -22.09 11.87 24.15
C SER A 76 -23.05 12.35 25.26
N GLY A 77 -22.86 11.87 26.50
CA GLY A 77 -23.75 12.11 27.64
C GLY A 77 -23.58 13.42 28.44
N GLY A 78 -22.76 14.39 28.01
CA GLY A 78 -22.49 15.60 28.82
C GLY A 78 -22.18 16.87 28.02
N GLY A 79 -22.22 18.03 28.68
CA GLY A 79 -22.04 19.38 28.10
C GLY A 79 -20.62 19.72 27.62
N LEU A 80 -19.62 18.88 27.87
CA LEU A 80 -18.21 19.12 27.51
C LEU A 80 -17.88 18.73 26.04
N LYS A 81 -18.72 19.14 25.09
CA LYS A 81 -18.85 18.46 23.78
C LYS A 81 -17.71 18.70 22.79
N ILE A 82 -17.04 19.85 22.78
CA ILE A 82 -16.07 20.17 21.71
C ILE A 82 -14.66 19.73 22.07
N LEU A 83 -14.18 20.03 23.28
CA LEU A 83 -12.82 19.65 23.70
C LEU A 83 -12.67 18.12 23.79
N MET A 84 -13.66 17.43 24.37
CA MET A 84 -13.65 15.96 24.39
C MET A 84 -13.77 15.36 22.99
N PHE A 85 -14.51 16.00 22.09
CA PHE A 85 -14.54 15.60 20.68
C PHE A 85 -13.16 15.73 20.05
N ILE A 86 -12.47 16.88 20.21
CA ILE A 86 -11.11 17.06 19.71
C ILE A 86 -10.16 16.01 20.31
N LEU A 87 -10.13 15.82 21.63
CA LEU A 87 -9.25 14.83 22.26
C LEU A 87 -9.55 13.41 21.75
N PHE A 88 -10.83 13.06 21.66
CA PHE A 88 -11.28 11.77 21.15
C PHE A 88 -10.82 11.54 19.71
N TRP A 89 -11.03 12.52 18.83
CA TRP A 89 -10.72 12.39 17.41
C TRP A 89 -9.22 12.37 17.10
N PHE A 90 -8.43 13.16 17.84
CA PHE A 90 -7.04 13.41 17.49
C PHE A 90 -6.07 12.51 18.24
N VAL A 91 -6.42 12.09 19.46
CA VAL A 91 -5.53 11.28 20.30
C VAL A 91 -6.09 9.87 20.42
N LEU A 92 -7.35 9.74 20.80
CA LEU A 92 -7.87 8.43 21.17
C LEU A 92 -8.08 7.51 19.96
N ILE A 93 -8.61 8.01 18.83
CA ILE A 93 -8.79 7.19 17.63
C ILE A 93 -7.46 6.64 17.08
N PRO A 94 -6.40 7.46 16.86
CA PRO A 94 -5.10 6.93 16.46
C PRO A 94 -4.52 5.94 17.48
N ALA A 95 -4.66 6.21 18.78
CA ALA A 95 -4.18 5.31 19.83
C ALA A 95 -4.90 3.95 19.80
N ILE A 96 -6.23 3.94 19.73
CA ILE A 96 -7.04 2.71 19.59
C ILE A 96 -6.61 1.93 18.35
N ARG A 97 -6.37 2.62 17.23
CA ARG A 97 -5.90 1.99 15.99
C ARG A 97 -4.55 1.32 16.17
N LEU A 98 -3.59 1.98 16.81
CA LEU A 98 -2.28 1.38 17.08
C LEU A 98 -2.42 0.16 17.99
N VAL A 99 -3.15 0.28 19.10
CA VAL A 99 -3.36 -0.81 20.07
C VAL A 99 -4.00 -2.02 19.39
N THR A 100 -5.06 -1.83 18.61
CA THR A 100 -5.76 -2.93 17.94
C THR A 100 -4.91 -3.58 16.84
N ILE A 101 -4.09 -2.81 16.11
CA ILE A 101 -3.14 -3.36 15.13
C ILE A 101 -2.08 -4.21 15.83
N PHE A 102 -1.48 -3.70 16.90
CA PHE A 102 -0.45 -4.46 17.64
C PHE A 102 -1.05 -5.71 18.28
N GLN A 103 -2.20 -5.60 18.93
CA GLN A 103 -2.90 -6.74 19.51
C GLN A 103 -3.13 -7.83 18.46
N ASP A 104 -3.60 -7.47 17.27
CA ASP A 104 -3.87 -8.41 16.19
C ASP A 104 -2.58 -8.98 15.57
N ALA A 105 -1.51 -8.18 15.49
CA ALA A 105 -0.19 -8.65 15.07
C ALA A 105 0.40 -9.71 16.01
N PHE A 106 0.18 -9.58 17.32
CA PHE A 106 0.64 -10.57 18.30
C PHE A 106 -0.27 -11.78 18.41
N THR A 107 -1.59 -11.61 18.26
CA THR A 107 -2.56 -12.70 18.44
C THR A 107 -2.83 -13.49 17.16
N HIS A 108 -2.78 -12.85 15.98
CA HIS A 108 -3.05 -13.44 14.66
C HIS A 108 -1.97 -13.07 13.62
N PRO A 109 -0.67 -13.34 13.88
CA PRO A 109 0.43 -12.89 13.02
C PRO A 109 0.31 -13.39 11.57
N ILE A 110 -0.22 -14.59 11.37
CA ILE A 110 -0.40 -15.19 10.04
C ILE A 110 -1.43 -14.41 9.23
N ASP A 111 -2.55 -14.00 9.84
CA ASP A 111 -3.59 -13.25 9.15
C ASP A 111 -3.14 -11.83 8.84
N VAL A 112 -2.37 -11.23 9.74
CA VAL A 112 -1.70 -9.95 9.51
C VAL A 112 -0.76 -10.06 8.30
N LEU A 113 0.16 -11.04 8.28
CA LEU A 113 1.07 -11.24 7.15
C LEU A 113 0.34 -11.50 5.83
N LYS A 114 -0.76 -12.27 5.85
CA LYS A 114 -1.60 -12.50 4.68
C LYS A 114 -2.30 -11.22 4.18
N SER A 115 -2.65 -10.32 5.09
CA SER A 115 -3.35 -9.07 4.76
C SER A 115 -2.42 -7.97 4.22
N MET A 116 -1.12 -7.97 4.59
CA MET A 116 -0.17 -6.91 4.20
C MET A 116 -0.11 -6.67 2.68
N PRO A 117 0.00 -7.70 1.81
CA PRO A 117 0.04 -7.47 0.38
C PRO A 117 -1.23 -6.80 -0.14
N ASP A 118 -2.40 -7.28 0.28
CA ASP A 118 -3.69 -6.71 -0.13
C ASP A 118 -3.87 -5.27 0.38
N ASN A 119 -3.41 -4.98 1.59
CA ASN A 119 -3.36 -3.62 2.11
C ASN A 119 -2.47 -2.71 1.29
N TRP A 120 -1.28 -3.19 0.92
CA TRP A 120 -0.36 -2.46 0.06
C TRP A 120 -1.00 -2.18 -1.29
N ARG A 121 -1.61 -3.19 -1.93
CA ARG A 121 -2.31 -3.04 -3.21
C ARG A 121 -3.42 -2.01 -3.11
N ARG A 122 -4.25 -2.08 -2.06
CA ARG A 122 -5.35 -1.13 -1.88
C ARG A 122 -4.83 0.29 -1.75
N GLN A 123 -3.86 0.52 -0.88
CA GLN A 123 -3.34 1.86 -0.59
C GLN A 123 -2.51 2.45 -1.75
N ALA A 124 -1.64 1.65 -2.36
CA ALA A 124 -0.77 2.11 -3.43
C ALA A 124 -1.53 2.26 -4.76
N LEU A 125 -2.32 1.25 -5.13
CA LEU A 125 -2.82 1.07 -6.50
C LEU A 125 -4.33 1.31 -6.66
N CYS A 126 -5.13 1.26 -5.59
CA CYS A 126 -6.59 1.33 -5.69
C CYS A 126 -7.19 2.61 -5.11
N THR A 127 -6.50 3.25 -4.15
CA THR A 127 -6.92 4.52 -3.56
C THR A 127 -6.12 5.67 -4.13
N ASP A 128 -6.82 6.66 -4.69
CA ASP A 128 -6.27 7.93 -5.15
C ASP A 128 -6.88 9.12 -4.38
N ILE A 129 -6.50 10.35 -4.72
CA ILE A 129 -6.95 11.59 -4.05
C ILE A 129 -8.47 11.76 -4.01
N PHE A 130 -9.21 11.17 -4.95
CA PHE A 130 -10.68 11.19 -4.95
C PHE A 130 -11.28 10.19 -3.96
N TYR A 131 -10.52 9.19 -3.53
CA TYR A 131 -10.95 8.32 -2.44
C TYR A 131 -10.98 9.13 -1.13
N PRO A 132 -12.13 9.22 -0.45
CA PRO A 132 -12.24 10.01 0.77
C PRO A 132 -11.23 9.51 1.81
N PRO A 133 -10.58 10.40 2.55
CA PRO A 133 -9.67 10.01 3.61
C PRO A 133 -10.42 9.19 4.65
N GLU A 134 -9.87 8.02 4.98
CA GLU A 134 -10.41 7.16 6.01
C GLU A 134 -9.85 7.62 7.36
N MET A 135 -10.72 7.96 8.30
CA MET A 135 -10.36 8.20 9.69
C MET A 135 -10.17 6.85 10.40
N PHE A 136 -11.10 5.92 10.15
CA PHE A 136 -10.94 4.52 10.50
C PHE A 136 -10.65 3.69 9.26
N PRO A 137 -9.63 2.80 9.29
CA PRO A 137 -9.43 1.85 8.21
C PRO A 137 -10.74 1.13 7.88
N LEU A 138 -11.07 1.06 6.59
CA LEU A 138 -12.28 0.40 6.11
C LEU A 138 -13.59 1.08 6.53
N GLU A 139 -13.59 2.34 7.00
CA GLU A 139 -14.84 3.05 7.36
C GLU A 139 -15.87 2.98 6.24
N ASN A 140 -15.43 3.17 4.99
CA ASN A 140 -16.29 3.16 3.83
C ASN A 140 -16.88 1.78 3.51
N LYS A 141 -16.20 0.70 3.93
CA LYS A 141 -16.70 -0.69 3.83
C LYS A 141 -17.75 -0.94 4.90
N PHE A 142 -17.47 -0.58 6.16
CA PHE A 142 -18.39 -0.80 7.28
C PHE A 142 -19.66 0.05 7.20
N VAL A 143 -19.58 1.28 6.69
CA VAL A 143 -20.76 2.15 6.51
C VAL A 143 -21.75 1.54 5.53
N ARG A 144 -21.28 0.85 4.50
CA ARG A 144 -22.15 0.17 3.52
C ARG A 144 -22.76 -1.11 4.05
N GLN A 145 -21.93 -1.92 4.71
CA GLN A 145 -22.39 -3.18 5.29
C GLN A 145 -23.31 -2.94 6.49
N ASN A 146 -23.17 -1.77 7.14
CA ASN A 146 -23.88 -1.35 8.33
C ASN A 146 -24.17 -2.51 9.31
N PRO A 147 -23.16 -3.29 9.71
CA PRO A 147 -23.38 -4.54 10.46
C PRO A 147 -24.07 -4.31 11.81
N PHE A 148 -24.09 -3.07 12.31
CA PHE A 148 -24.68 -2.69 13.59
C PHE A 148 -25.94 -1.82 13.44
N GLY A 149 -26.38 -1.50 12.23
CA GLY A 149 -27.52 -0.60 12.00
C GLY A 149 -27.27 0.87 12.39
N VAL A 150 -26.03 1.26 12.73
CA VAL A 150 -25.69 2.59 13.22
C VAL A 150 -24.83 3.35 12.22
N HIS A 151 -25.31 4.53 11.80
CA HIS A 151 -24.54 5.47 10.99
C HIS A 151 -23.49 6.20 11.83
N LEU A 152 -22.27 5.69 11.85
CA LEU A 152 -21.11 6.43 12.37
C LEU A 152 -20.76 7.59 11.43
N PRO A 153 -20.30 8.74 11.99
CA PRO A 153 -19.90 9.89 11.21
C PRO A 153 -18.64 9.52 10.43
N THR A 154 -18.81 9.33 9.12
CA THR A 154 -17.69 9.29 8.17
C THR A 154 -17.10 10.68 8.01
N PHE A 155 -15.91 10.76 7.43
CA PHE A 155 -15.33 12.06 7.11
C PHE A 155 -16.28 12.87 6.22
N SER A 156 -16.90 12.21 5.22
CA SER A 156 -17.91 12.80 4.34
C SER A 156 -19.14 13.31 5.10
N ALA A 157 -19.61 12.57 6.10
CA ALA A 157 -20.73 13.01 6.95
C ALA A 157 -20.35 14.23 7.80
N ALA A 158 -19.13 14.24 8.35
CA ALA A 158 -18.61 15.37 9.12
C ALA A 158 -18.48 16.64 8.26
N VAL A 159 -17.94 16.52 7.04
CA VAL A 159 -17.86 17.63 6.08
C VAL A 159 -19.25 18.13 5.69
N THR A 160 -20.22 17.22 5.51
CA THR A 160 -21.61 17.61 5.18
C THR A 160 -22.27 18.33 6.35
N ALA A 161 -22.09 17.84 7.57
CA ALA A 161 -22.58 18.48 8.79
C ALA A 161 -21.94 19.87 8.97
N PHE A 162 -20.64 19.98 8.71
CA PHE A 162 -19.93 21.27 8.73
C PHE A 162 -20.51 22.25 7.71
N ARG A 163 -20.69 21.84 6.45
CA ARG A 163 -21.31 22.70 5.41
C ARG A 163 -22.69 23.20 5.80
N LYS A 164 -23.53 22.32 6.36
CA LYS A 164 -24.86 22.70 6.88
C LYS A 164 -24.74 23.70 8.04
N PHE A 165 -23.83 23.46 8.97
CA PHE A 165 -23.56 24.36 10.09
C PHE A 165 -23.11 25.75 9.62
N THR A 166 -22.17 25.82 8.67
CA THR A 166 -21.70 27.09 8.09
C THR A 166 -22.82 27.82 7.35
N ALA A 167 -23.65 27.09 6.61
CA ALA A 167 -24.79 27.68 5.89
C ALA A 167 -25.82 28.29 6.85
N GLN A 168 -26.15 27.60 7.94
CA GLN A 168 -27.10 28.07 8.95
C GLN A 168 -26.59 29.30 9.72
N ASN A 169 -25.28 29.37 9.96
CA ASN A 169 -24.66 30.43 10.78
C ASN A 169 -24.05 31.58 9.97
N ARG A 170 -24.35 31.68 8.66
CA ARG A 170 -23.74 32.67 7.76
C ARG A 170 -24.06 34.13 8.14
N GLY A 171 -25.17 34.36 8.83
CA GLY A 171 -25.65 35.70 9.21
C GLY A 171 -24.96 36.33 10.42
N SER A 172 -24.36 35.54 11.32
CA SER A 172 -23.74 36.06 12.55
C SER A 172 -22.20 36.08 12.46
N VAL A 173 -21.56 37.11 13.02
CA VAL A 173 -20.08 37.19 13.09
C VAL A 173 -19.53 36.04 13.91
N LEU A 174 -20.13 35.76 15.08
CA LEU A 174 -19.77 34.64 15.94
C LEU A 174 -19.91 33.30 15.21
N GLY A 175 -20.98 33.12 14.43
CA GLY A 175 -21.22 31.94 13.63
C GLY A 175 -20.16 31.71 12.54
N ARG A 176 -19.69 32.78 11.90
CA ARG A 176 -18.57 32.74 10.96
C ARG A 176 -17.26 32.36 11.64
N MET A 177 -16.93 32.99 12.78
CA MET A 177 -15.72 32.65 13.56
C MET A 177 -15.73 31.19 14.02
N LEU A 178 -16.86 30.72 14.55
CA LEU A 178 -17.01 29.34 14.98
C LEU A 178 -16.90 28.36 13.79
N SER A 179 -17.43 28.73 12.63
CA SER A 179 -17.26 27.93 11.40
C SER A 179 -15.80 27.83 10.97
N TYR A 180 -15.01 28.91 11.04
CA TYR A 180 -13.57 28.84 10.73
C TYR A 180 -12.80 27.99 11.74
N LEU A 181 -13.11 28.12 13.03
CA LEU A 181 -12.49 27.29 14.07
C LEU A 181 -12.77 25.81 13.82
N ILE A 182 -14.04 25.46 13.57
CA ILE A 182 -14.43 24.08 13.26
C ILE A 182 -13.76 23.60 11.96
N PHE A 183 -13.66 24.45 10.93
CA PHE A 183 -12.94 24.11 9.69
C PHE A 183 -11.49 23.77 9.95
N ILE A 184 -10.76 24.58 10.73
CA ILE A 184 -9.36 24.35 11.08
C ILE A 184 -9.21 23.01 11.82
N VAL A 185 -10.12 22.74 12.77
CA VAL A 185 -10.17 21.46 13.49
C VAL A 185 -10.40 20.29 12.52
N PHE A 186 -11.28 20.40 11.53
CA PHE A 186 -11.48 19.32 10.54
C PHE A 186 -10.38 19.24 9.47
N LEU A 187 -9.68 20.34 9.20
CA LEU A 187 -8.59 20.39 8.22
C LEU A 187 -7.38 19.58 8.69
N TYR A 188 -7.10 19.56 10.00
CA TYR A 188 -5.98 18.82 10.55
C TYR A 188 -6.03 17.29 10.29
N PRO A 189 -7.09 16.54 10.66
CA PRO A 189 -7.15 15.10 10.39
C PRO A 189 -7.19 14.80 8.89
N TYR A 190 -7.79 15.68 8.09
CA TYR A 190 -7.71 15.61 6.64
C TYR A 190 -6.26 15.69 6.16
N LEU A 191 -5.53 16.72 6.59
CA LEU A 191 -4.14 16.94 6.24
C LEU A 191 -3.26 15.77 6.68
N LEU A 192 -3.44 15.25 7.90
CA LEU A 192 -2.73 14.05 8.36
C LEU A 192 -3.00 12.84 7.48
N SER A 193 -4.26 12.60 7.07
CA SER A 193 -4.62 11.49 6.19
C SER A 193 -4.00 11.65 4.79
N VAL A 194 -3.94 12.88 4.27
CA VAL A 194 -3.30 13.19 2.99
C VAL A 194 -1.78 13.00 3.08
N ILE A 195 -1.13 13.55 4.12
CA ILE A 195 0.30 13.36 4.37
C ILE A 195 0.60 11.87 4.45
N TYR A 196 -0.14 11.14 5.28
CA TYR A 196 -0.02 9.69 5.41
C TYR A 196 -0.13 8.97 4.05
N ARG A 197 -1.10 9.34 3.21
CA ARG A 197 -1.29 8.73 1.88
C ARG A 197 -0.10 9.01 0.97
N VAL A 198 0.37 10.26 0.91
CA VAL A 198 1.54 10.66 0.10
C VAL A 198 2.78 9.93 0.60
N THR A 199 3.02 9.92 1.91
CA THR A 199 4.11 9.18 2.57
C THR A 199 4.08 7.71 2.20
N PHE A 200 2.93 7.04 2.36
CA PHE A 200 2.78 5.63 2.02
C PHE A 200 3.07 5.39 0.53
N LYS A 201 2.50 6.21 -0.36
CA LYS A 201 2.72 6.12 -1.81
C LYS A 201 4.18 6.31 -2.20
N ALA A 202 4.89 7.23 -1.55
CA ALA A 202 6.33 7.42 -1.76
C ALA A 202 7.14 6.16 -1.42
N THR A 203 6.72 5.42 -0.39
CA THR A 203 7.38 4.17 0.02
C THR A 203 6.94 2.95 -0.80
N SER A 204 5.86 3.07 -1.57
CA SER A 204 5.25 1.94 -2.27
C SER A 204 6.18 1.25 -3.28
N ILE A 205 7.15 1.98 -3.85
CA ILE A 205 8.18 1.42 -4.75
C ILE A 205 9.11 0.46 -4.00
N VAL A 206 9.50 0.80 -2.77
CA VAL A 206 10.35 -0.07 -1.94
C VAL A 206 9.61 -1.37 -1.60
N TYR A 207 8.31 -1.25 -1.33
CA TYR A 207 7.42 -2.37 -1.05
C TYR A 207 6.74 -2.97 -2.28
N LEU A 208 7.20 -2.62 -3.49
CA LEU A 208 6.72 -3.19 -4.74
C LEU A 208 6.75 -4.72 -4.78
N PRO A 209 7.67 -5.42 -4.06
CA PRO A 209 7.59 -6.88 -3.95
C PRO A 209 6.26 -7.43 -3.44
N PHE A 210 5.49 -6.68 -2.66
CA PHE A 210 4.14 -7.10 -2.28
C PHE A 210 3.21 -7.30 -3.48
N SER A 211 3.47 -6.63 -4.60
CA SER A 211 2.72 -6.85 -5.82
C SER A 211 2.74 -8.31 -6.25
N TRP A 212 3.82 -9.07 -6.08
CA TRP A 212 3.85 -10.51 -6.41
C TRP A 212 3.19 -11.40 -5.34
N ALA A 213 3.09 -10.93 -4.10
CA ALA A 213 2.43 -11.63 -2.99
C ALA A 213 0.89 -11.44 -2.97
N THR A 214 0.35 -10.34 -3.53
CA THR A 214 -1.10 -9.98 -3.55
C THR A 214 -2.06 -10.96 -4.24
N SER A 215 -1.59 -12.11 -4.74
CA SER A 215 -2.45 -13.11 -5.40
C SER A 215 -2.30 -14.51 -4.83
N VAL A 216 -1.52 -14.71 -3.77
CA VAL A 216 -1.50 -16.02 -3.12
C VAL A 216 -2.70 -16.11 -2.22
N ARG A 217 -3.84 -16.45 -2.82
CA ARG A 217 -4.90 -17.11 -2.07
C ARG A 217 -4.39 -18.52 -1.79
N PHE A 218 -3.69 -18.66 -0.67
CA PHE A 218 -3.03 -19.91 -0.24
C PHE A 218 -3.97 -21.13 -0.20
N PHE A 219 -5.30 -20.92 -0.21
CA PHE A 219 -6.29 -21.97 0.11
C PHE A 219 -7.38 -22.19 -0.94
N PHE A 220 -7.42 -21.41 -2.02
CA PHE A 220 -8.38 -21.64 -3.11
C PHE A 220 -7.63 -22.00 -4.38
N ALA A 221 -7.31 -23.29 -4.50
CA ALA A 221 -6.89 -23.88 -5.76
C ALA A 221 -8.09 -23.82 -6.71
N GLU A 222 -8.24 -22.71 -7.44
CA GLU A 222 -9.00 -22.74 -8.68
C GLU A 222 -8.47 -23.93 -9.49
N CYS A 223 -9.34 -24.77 -10.03
CA CYS A 223 -8.87 -25.89 -10.85
C CYS A 223 -8.14 -25.33 -12.07
N TRP A 224 -7.15 -26.09 -12.56
CA TRP A 224 -6.72 -25.92 -13.94
C TRP A 224 -7.95 -26.01 -14.86
N PRO A 225 -8.05 -25.30 -15.99
CA PRO A 225 -7.12 -24.33 -16.60
C PRO A 225 -7.35 -22.88 -16.12
N PHE A 226 -8.35 -22.64 -15.27
CA PHE A 226 -8.75 -21.28 -14.86
C PHE A 226 -7.61 -20.49 -14.24
N GLN A 227 -6.71 -21.15 -13.50
CA GLN A 227 -5.53 -20.50 -12.95
C GLN A 227 -4.57 -19.97 -14.02
N ALA A 228 -4.33 -20.73 -15.10
CA ALA A 228 -3.44 -20.35 -16.19
C ALA A 228 -4.06 -19.17 -16.95
N LYS A 229 -5.35 -19.28 -17.29
CA LYS A 229 -6.14 -18.21 -17.91
C LYS A 229 -6.09 -16.93 -17.09
N ARG A 230 -6.30 -17.01 -15.76
CA ARG A 230 -6.21 -15.85 -14.87
C ARG A 230 -4.82 -15.21 -14.86
N ILE A 231 -3.76 -15.99 -15.02
CA ILE A 231 -2.39 -15.44 -15.09
C ILE A 231 -2.17 -14.71 -16.39
N LEU A 232 -2.60 -15.28 -17.52
CA LEU A 232 -2.42 -14.65 -18.82
C LEU A 232 -3.28 -13.38 -18.98
N GLU A 233 -4.56 -13.46 -18.59
CA GLU A 233 -5.59 -12.44 -18.84
C GLU A 233 -5.83 -11.49 -17.66
N GLY A 234 -5.37 -11.84 -16.46
CA GLY A 234 -5.64 -11.07 -15.25
C GLY A 234 -5.06 -9.65 -15.31
N LYS A 235 -5.89 -8.64 -15.05
CA LYS A 235 -5.46 -7.22 -15.08
C LYS A 235 -4.29 -6.93 -14.13
N LEU A 236 -4.29 -7.54 -12.94
CA LEU A 236 -3.21 -7.40 -11.96
C LEU A 236 -1.94 -8.12 -12.43
N GLU A 237 -2.08 -9.26 -13.10
CA GLU A 237 -0.97 -10.01 -13.67
C GLU A 237 -0.35 -9.23 -14.83
N ALA A 238 -1.17 -8.66 -15.72
CA ALA A 238 -0.69 -7.73 -16.75
C ALA A 238 0.14 -6.55 -16.17
N LEU A 239 -0.26 -6.01 -15.00
CA LEU A 239 0.54 -5.00 -14.31
C LEU A 239 1.87 -5.57 -13.79
N ARG A 240 1.85 -6.73 -13.12
CA ARG A 240 3.08 -7.40 -12.66
C ARG A 240 4.02 -7.71 -13.80
N ARG A 241 3.50 -8.13 -14.96
CA ARG A 241 4.27 -8.34 -16.17
C ARG A 241 4.98 -7.05 -16.58
N LYS A 242 4.27 -5.92 -16.65
CA LYS A 242 4.89 -4.61 -16.96
C LYS A 242 5.96 -4.23 -15.95
N VAL A 243 5.70 -4.44 -14.66
CA VAL A 243 6.69 -4.20 -13.59
C VAL A 243 7.92 -5.11 -13.74
N SER A 244 7.73 -6.39 -14.03
CA SER A 244 8.82 -7.34 -14.27
C SER A 244 9.64 -7.00 -15.52
N HIS A 245 9.01 -6.49 -16.59
CA HIS A 245 9.73 -5.98 -17.76
C HIS A 245 10.58 -4.76 -17.40
N PHE A 246 9.99 -3.79 -16.70
CA PHE A 246 10.72 -2.62 -16.25
C PHE A 246 11.93 -2.99 -15.37
N LEU A 247 11.75 -3.88 -14.40
CA LEU A 247 12.85 -4.34 -13.54
C LEU A 247 13.89 -5.14 -14.30
N ALA A 248 13.50 -5.99 -15.25
CA ALA A 248 14.44 -6.69 -16.11
C ALA A 248 15.32 -5.71 -16.90
N LEU A 249 14.74 -4.62 -17.42
CA LEU A 249 15.50 -3.56 -18.11
C LEU A 249 16.45 -2.83 -17.15
N VAL A 250 16.00 -2.52 -15.93
CA VAL A 250 16.86 -1.92 -14.90
C VAL A 250 18.04 -2.83 -14.55
N PHE A 251 17.80 -4.13 -14.40
CA PHE A 251 18.85 -5.11 -14.11
C PHE A 251 19.80 -5.31 -15.28
N ALA A 252 19.30 -5.36 -16.51
CA ALA A 252 20.13 -5.40 -17.70
C ALA A 252 21.02 -4.14 -17.79
N PHE A 253 20.45 -2.97 -17.55
CA PHE A 253 21.21 -1.72 -17.51
C PHE A 253 22.30 -1.73 -16.43
N LYS A 254 21.98 -2.18 -15.21
CA LYS A 254 22.96 -2.31 -14.12
C LYS A 254 24.06 -3.33 -14.47
N PHE A 255 23.70 -4.44 -15.10
CA PHE A 255 24.66 -5.43 -15.60
C PHE A 255 25.62 -4.79 -16.61
N LEU A 256 25.12 -4.04 -17.60
CA LEU A 256 25.95 -3.33 -18.57
C LEU A 256 26.94 -2.37 -17.89
N LEU A 257 26.55 -1.73 -16.79
CA LEU A 257 27.44 -0.84 -16.03
C LEU A 257 28.52 -1.60 -15.26
N ILE A 258 28.17 -2.69 -14.58
CA ILE A 258 29.12 -3.47 -13.77
C ILE A 258 30.22 -4.10 -14.64
N TYR A 259 29.85 -4.57 -15.83
CA TYR A 259 30.82 -5.12 -16.79
C TYR A 259 31.50 -4.05 -17.65
N ASN A 260 31.35 -2.76 -17.30
CA ASN A 260 31.92 -1.62 -18.01
C ASN A 260 31.56 -1.56 -19.51
N LEU A 261 30.44 -2.17 -19.92
CA LEU A 261 29.91 -2.06 -21.28
C LEU A 261 29.32 -0.67 -21.54
N ILE A 262 28.92 0.02 -20.47
CA ILE A 262 28.58 1.45 -20.47
C ILE A 262 29.52 2.16 -19.50
N SER A 263 30.19 3.23 -19.96
CA SER A 263 31.08 4.01 -19.09
C SER A 263 30.29 4.73 -17.99
N PRO A 264 30.65 4.57 -16.70
CA PRO A 264 30.06 5.30 -15.58
C PRO A 264 30.04 6.83 -15.77
N ALA A 265 31.06 7.38 -16.43
CA ALA A 265 31.17 8.82 -16.70
C ALA A 265 30.00 9.34 -17.56
N VAL A 266 29.56 8.55 -18.55
CA VAL A 266 28.42 8.90 -19.40
C VAL A 266 27.14 8.99 -18.56
N VAL A 267 26.93 8.05 -17.65
CA VAL A 267 25.75 8.05 -16.77
C VAL A 267 25.76 9.23 -15.80
N ILE A 268 26.90 9.51 -15.16
CA ILE A 268 27.05 10.64 -14.24
C ILE A 268 26.75 11.96 -14.96
N SER A 269 27.27 12.13 -16.19
CA SER A 269 27.04 13.34 -16.99
C SER A 269 25.57 13.59 -17.33
N LYS A 270 24.76 12.54 -17.43
CA LYS A 270 23.32 12.64 -17.75
C LYS A 270 22.44 12.86 -16.53
N ILE A 271 22.81 12.33 -15.37
CA ILE A 271 22.01 12.42 -14.14
C ILE A 271 22.25 13.75 -13.41
N GLY A 272 23.44 14.34 -13.56
CA GLY A 272 23.79 15.62 -12.93
C GLY A 272 24.08 15.54 -11.42
N SER A 273 23.99 14.35 -10.82
CA SER A 273 24.35 14.11 -9.42
C SER A 273 25.22 12.86 -9.26
N GLU A 274 26.51 13.08 -9.04
CA GLU A 274 27.49 12.02 -8.82
C GLU A 274 27.16 11.20 -7.55
N LYS A 275 26.73 11.87 -6.47
CA LYS A 275 26.35 11.19 -5.22
C LYS A 275 25.18 10.24 -5.44
N PHE A 276 24.16 10.68 -6.18
CA PHE A 276 23.02 9.83 -6.51
C PHE A 276 23.44 8.64 -7.38
N ALA A 277 24.22 8.90 -8.44
CA ALA A 277 24.70 7.84 -9.33
C ALA A 277 25.56 6.80 -8.58
N LYS A 278 26.48 7.24 -7.71
CA LYS A 278 27.30 6.35 -6.89
C LYS A 278 26.48 5.47 -5.95
N ILE A 279 25.50 6.04 -5.27
CA ILE A 279 24.68 5.31 -4.29
C ILE A 279 23.74 4.31 -4.96
N PHE A 280 23.03 4.73 -6.01
CA PHE A 280 21.92 3.95 -6.56
C PHE A 280 22.27 3.15 -7.81
N ILE A 281 23.26 3.58 -8.60
CA ILE A 281 23.51 3.04 -9.94
C ILE A 281 24.88 2.35 -10.02
N LEU A 282 25.93 3.00 -9.53
CA LEU A 282 27.32 2.54 -9.66
C LEU A 282 27.81 1.72 -8.46
N ASN A 283 26.91 1.27 -7.60
CA ASN A 283 27.31 0.33 -6.56
C ASN A 283 27.73 -0.99 -7.23
N ASN A 284 29.03 -1.27 -7.18
CA ASN A 284 29.65 -2.45 -7.80
C ASN A 284 29.10 -3.76 -7.23
N PHE A 285 28.48 -3.72 -6.04
CA PHE A 285 27.87 -4.88 -5.44
C PHE A 285 26.37 -4.94 -5.73
N TRP A 286 25.88 -6.15 -5.97
CA TRP A 286 24.46 -6.46 -5.91
C TRP A 286 24.10 -6.67 -4.44
N PRO A 287 23.33 -5.77 -3.82
CA PRO A 287 22.80 -6.05 -2.50
C PRO A 287 21.81 -7.22 -2.64
N LEU A 288 21.79 -8.11 -1.64
CA LEU A 288 21.00 -9.35 -1.66
C LEU A 288 19.53 -9.15 -2.05
N TRP A 289 18.92 -8.02 -1.66
CA TRP A 289 17.53 -7.71 -2.02
C TRP A 289 17.31 -7.53 -3.53
N GLN A 290 18.32 -7.04 -4.27
CA GLN A 290 18.27 -6.93 -5.73
C GLN A 290 18.33 -8.30 -6.40
N ASP A 291 19.16 -9.20 -5.88
CA ASP A 291 19.25 -10.57 -6.41
C ASP A 291 17.94 -11.32 -6.21
N ILE A 292 17.33 -11.23 -5.02
CA ILE A 292 16.03 -11.87 -4.78
C ILE A 292 14.94 -11.22 -5.67
N LEU A 293 15.03 -9.90 -5.92
CA LEU A 293 14.11 -9.22 -6.83
C LEU A 293 14.29 -9.68 -8.29
N LEU A 294 15.52 -9.89 -8.74
CA LEU A 294 15.81 -10.49 -10.05
C LEU A 294 15.27 -11.91 -10.16
N VAL A 295 15.46 -12.73 -9.12
CA VAL A 295 14.87 -14.08 -9.03
C VAL A 295 13.34 -14.01 -9.16
N ASN A 296 12.68 -13.05 -8.50
CA ASN A 296 11.23 -12.84 -8.66
C ASN A 296 10.80 -12.46 -10.08
N VAL A 297 11.61 -11.66 -10.78
CA VAL A 297 11.39 -11.32 -12.19
C VAL A 297 11.47 -12.58 -13.04
N VAL A 298 12.52 -13.39 -12.88
CA VAL A 298 12.70 -14.66 -13.62
C VAL A 298 11.56 -15.63 -13.34
N ILE A 299 11.22 -15.88 -12.07
CA ILE A 299 10.10 -16.74 -11.69
C ILE A 299 8.78 -16.27 -12.31
N THR A 300 8.58 -14.95 -12.38
CA THR A 300 7.38 -14.39 -13.00
C THR A 300 7.30 -14.75 -14.48
N TYR A 301 8.39 -14.65 -15.24
CA TYR A 301 8.42 -15.10 -16.63
C TYR A 301 8.23 -16.62 -16.77
N CYS A 302 8.85 -17.42 -15.88
CA CYS A 302 8.63 -18.86 -15.87
C CYS A 302 7.16 -19.21 -15.65
N LEU A 303 6.47 -18.51 -14.73
CA LEU A 303 5.03 -18.70 -14.50
C LEU A 303 4.18 -18.33 -15.73
N TYR A 304 4.54 -17.27 -16.45
CA TYR A 304 3.84 -16.90 -17.70
C TYR A 304 4.06 -17.93 -18.80
N TRP A 305 5.30 -18.34 -19.01
CA TRP A 305 5.63 -19.37 -20.00
C TRP A 305 4.90 -20.68 -19.68
N MET A 306 4.94 -21.12 -18.42
CA MET A 306 4.18 -22.28 -17.98
C MET A 306 2.68 -22.12 -18.17
N ALA A 307 2.11 -20.94 -17.88
CA ALA A 307 0.69 -20.67 -18.08
C ALA A 307 0.29 -20.64 -19.58
N ASP A 308 1.21 -20.29 -20.47
CA ASP A 308 0.98 -20.33 -21.91
C ASP A 308 1.03 -21.78 -22.44
N VAL A 309 2.08 -22.53 -22.08
CA VAL A 309 2.19 -23.97 -22.36
C VAL A 309 1.00 -24.74 -21.81
N ALA A 310 0.56 -24.38 -20.60
CA ALA A 310 -0.63 -24.91 -19.94
C ALA A 310 -1.88 -24.82 -20.81
N MET A 311 -2.17 -23.63 -21.32
CA MET A 311 -3.34 -23.36 -22.15
C MET A 311 -3.20 -24.06 -23.51
N ALA A 312 -2.00 -24.10 -24.09
CA ALA A 312 -1.74 -24.80 -25.36
C ALA A 312 -1.91 -26.33 -25.26
N MET A 313 -1.72 -26.89 -24.07
CA MET A 313 -1.89 -28.32 -23.77
C MET A 313 -3.28 -28.69 -23.24
N GLU A 314 -4.20 -27.73 -23.13
CA GLU A 314 -5.57 -27.99 -22.68
C GLU A 314 -6.24 -29.08 -23.56
N GLY A 315 -6.79 -30.11 -22.91
CA GLY A 315 -7.39 -31.27 -23.59
C GLY A 315 -6.42 -32.36 -24.07
N LYS A 316 -5.09 -32.13 -24.03
CA LYS A 316 -4.07 -33.12 -24.45
C LYS A 316 -3.39 -33.86 -23.29
N LEU A 317 -3.50 -33.33 -22.06
CA LEU A 317 -2.83 -33.89 -20.88
C LEU A 317 -3.69 -34.96 -20.21
N THR A 318 -3.03 -36.04 -19.78
CA THR A 318 -3.63 -37.01 -18.85
C THR A 318 -3.81 -36.38 -17.47
N ASP A 319 -4.75 -36.89 -16.67
CA ASP A 319 -5.04 -36.34 -15.34
C ASP A 319 -3.82 -36.31 -14.41
N SER A 320 -2.96 -37.33 -14.49
CA SER A 320 -1.71 -37.38 -13.73
C SER A 320 -0.76 -36.23 -14.10
N LYS A 321 -0.57 -35.97 -15.41
CA LYS A 321 0.29 -34.87 -15.87
C LYS A 321 -0.31 -33.50 -15.51
N ARG A 322 -1.64 -33.37 -15.57
CA ARG A 322 -2.35 -32.16 -15.14
C ARG A 322 -2.12 -31.88 -13.66
N LYS A 323 -2.29 -32.88 -12.79
CA LYS A 323 -2.04 -32.75 -11.35
C LYS A 323 -0.58 -32.41 -11.04
N MET A 324 0.37 -32.99 -11.78
CA MET A 324 1.78 -32.64 -11.67
C MET A 324 2.03 -31.18 -12.05
N ALA A 325 1.47 -30.70 -13.17
CA ALA A 325 1.60 -29.32 -13.60
C ALA A 325 0.98 -28.33 -12.58
N GLU A 326 -0.19 -28.66 -12.03
CA GLU A 326 -0.83 -27.89 -10.95
C GLU A 326 0.07 -27.78 -9.72
N ASN A 327 0.65 -28.89 -9.26
CA ASN A 327 1.55 -28.91 -8.11
C ASN A 327 2.79 -28.03 -8.34
N VAL A 328 3.45 -28.17 -9.51
CA VAL A 328 4.61 -27.34 -9.86
C VAL A 328 4.23 -25.86 -9.88
N PHE A 329 3.06 -25.54 -10.43
CA PHE A 329 2.57 -24.17 -10.51
C PHE A 329 2.31 -23.56 -9.12
N ILE A 330 1.71 -24.34 -8.21
CA ILE A 330 1.50 -23.95 -6.81
C ILE A 330 2.86 -23.72 -6.13
N SER A 331 3.81 -24.65 -6.27
CA SER A 331 5.14 -24.53 -5.67
C SER A 331 5.88 -23.28 -6.13
N ILE A 332 5.86 -22.96 -7.43
CA ILE A 332 6.52 -21.77 -7.97
C ILE A 332 5.86 -20.48 -7.47
N LYS A 333 4.52 -20.44 -7.38
CA LYS A 333 3.77 -19.31 -6.80
C LYS A 333 4.11 -19.08 -5.33
N LEU A 334 4.18 -20.16 -4.56
CA LEU A 334 4.56 -20.12 -3.14
C LEU A 334 5.98 -19.60 -2.99
N PHE A 335 6.92 -20.14 -3.78
CA PHE A 335 8.30 -19.71 -3.78
C PHE A 335 8.44 -18.21 -4.10
N ARG A 336 7.80 -17.72 -5.17
CA ARG A 336 7.79 -16.28 -5.55
C ARG A 336 7.26 -15.38 -4.44
N SER A 337 6.31 -15.88 -3.66
CA SER A 337 5.64 -15.08 -2.64
C SER A 337 6.42 -15.08 -1.35
N TYR A 338 7.01 -16.22 -1.00
CA TYR A 338 8.00 -16.32 0.07
C TYR A 338 9.19 -15.39 -0.19
N SER A 339 9.81 -15.47 -1.37
CA SER A 339 10.93 -14.57 -1.74
C SER A 339 10.53 -13.10 -1.68
N SER A 340 9.32 -12.75 -2.13
CA SER A 340 8.79 -11.37 -2.02
C SER A 340 8.64 -10.90 -0.57
N ILE A 341 8.12 -11.75 0.31
CA ILE A 341 8.00 -11.46 1.75
C ILE A 341 9.39 -11.34 2.38
N SER A 342 10.32 -12.24 2.04
CA SER A 342 11.70 -12.22 2.55
C SER A 342 12.44 -10.94 2.17
N ILE A 343 12.29 -10.44 0.92
CA ILE A 343 12.83 -9.13 0.52
C ILE A 343 12.33 -8.03 1.45
N ILE A 344 11.03 -8.04 1.76
CA ILE A 344 10.40 -6.98 2.53
C ILE A 344 10.85 -7.00 3.98
N ILE A 345 10.95 -8.19 4.58
CA ILE A 345 11.50 -8.36 5.93
C ILE A 345 12.95 -7.87 5.95
N TYR A 346 13.75 -8.26 4.97
CA TYR A 346 15.14 -7.84 4.88
C TYR A 346 15.30 -6.32 4.69
N LEU A 347 14.50 -5.71 3.80
CA LEU A 347 14.47 -4.25 3.63
C LEU A 347 14.04 -3.55 4.92
N PHE A 348 13.03 -4.09 5.63
CA PHE A 348 12.60 -3.52 6.91
C PHE A 348 13.73 -3.54 7.95
N ILE A 349 14.43 -4.67 8.10
CA ILE A 349 15.57 -4.80 9.03
C ILE A 349 16.68 -3.80 8.67
N ILE A 350 17.05 -3.70 7.39
CA ILE A 350 18.07 -2.74 6.94
C ILE A 350 17.66 -1.30 7.28
N ASN A 351 16.42 -0.92 7.00
CA ASN A 351 15.96 0.44 7.24
C ASN A 351 15.89 0.77 8.74
N ILE A 352 15.62 -0.23 9.60
CA ILE A 352 15.74 -0.05 11.05
C ILE A 352 17.20 0.18 11.45
N GLY A 353 18.15 -0.61 10.94
CA GLY A 353 19.59 -0.42 11.21
C GLY A 353 20.06 0.99 10.86
N PHE A 354 19.66 1.49 9.68
CA PHE A 354 19.96 2.87 9.28
C PHE A 354 19.40 3.93 10.23
N LEU A 355 18.24 3.70 10.85
CA LEU A 355 17.65 4.64 11.80
C LEU A 355 18.33 4.59 13.17
N THR A 356 18.83 3.43 13.58
CA THR A 356 19.51 3.25 14.86
C THR A 356 21.02 3.55 14.79
N GLY A 357 21.55 3.82 13.58
CA GLY A 357 22.96 4.13 13.36
C GLY A 357 23.87 2.90 13.34
N TYR A 358 23.30 1.71 13.15
CA TYR A 358 24.02 0.42 13.09
C TYR A 358 24.19 -0.08 11.66
#